data_AF-A0A357R7A5-F1
#
_entry.id   AF-A0A357R7A5-F1
#
_cell.length_a   1.000
_cell.length_b   1.000
_cell.length_c   1.000
_cell.angle_alpha   90.00
_cell.angle_beta   90.00
_cell.angle_gamma   90.00
#
_symmetry.space_group_name_H-M   'P 1'
#
loop_
_entity.id
_entity.type
_entity.pdbx_description
1 polymer ?
#
loop_
_entity_poly.entity_id
_entity_poly.type
_entity_poly.pdbx_seq_one_letter_code
_entity_poly.pdbx_strand_id
1 'polypeptide(L)'
;KDKINSANYWGWSNGLPGVEDKVEAGLITQVETISKVLGGVPIHFYVSVDMEAVKEIVDIMGGVWYDVPKDVTDWNGRLLVGKGYQKLDGLKFMYFIRSRKGSSDRVRAANQQAILKAAFSQFKQANKLIYAPQVFLGMTRNVRTNLSIEQILALARFATQKIDSDSISNNTLAGRYESGGIPGRRESLPYYLLDHPKRVKLVENIWGKVVEPGPPDTLLPPLKKEDPETEPGAGPSDEPSELEDFLLEP
;
A
#
# COMPACT_ATOMS: atom_id res chain seq x y z
N LYS A 1 -15.63 -12.52 3.56
CA LYS A 1 -14.27 -12.34 3.01
C LYS A 1 -14.37 -11.33 1.88
N ASP A 2 -13.53 -10.31 1.87
CA ASP A 2 -13.47 -9.26 0.83
C ASP A 2 -11.99 -8.88 0.63
N LYS A 3 -11.70 -7.89 -0.22
CA LYS A 3 -10.34 -7.36 -0.43
C LYS A 3 -9.76 -6.86 0.89
N ILE A 4 -8.48 -7.15 1.12
CA ILE A 4 -7.82 -6.84 2.40
C ILE A 4 -7.82 -5.35 2.74
N ASN A 5 -7.80 -4.47 1.73
CA ASN A 5 -7.84 -3.01 1.92
C ASN A 5 -9.24 -2.50 2.30
N SER A 6 -10.30 -3.30 2.11
CA SER A 6 -11.64 -2.93 2.57
C SER A 6 -11.76 -3.01 4.09
N ALA A 7 -10.87 -3.74 4.78
CA ALA A 7 -10.89 -3.85 6.24
C ALA A 7 -10.80 -2.48 6.93
N ASN A 8 -9.95 -1.58 6.42
CA ASN A 8 -9.86 -0.22 6.94
C ASN A 8 -11.20 0.53 6.84
N TYR A 9 -11.82 0.52 5.66
CA TYR A 9 -13.12 1.16 5.45
C TYR A 9 -14.22 0.54 6.33
N TRP A 10 -14.24 -0.79 6.47
CA TRP A 10 -15.21 -1.48 7.32
C TRP A 10 -15.10 -1.05 8.78
N GLY A 11 -13.89 -1.01 9.33
CA GLY A 11 -13.65 -0.54 10.70
C GLY A 11 -14.03 0.93 10.88
N TRP A 12 -13.69 1.78 9.92
CA TRP A 12 -14.04 3.20 9.95
C TRP A 12 -15.56 3.42 9.89
N SER A 13 -16.27 2.68 9.03
CA SER A 13 -17.69 2.86 8.81
C SER A 13 -18.54 2.31 9.96
N ASN A 14 -18.17 1.18 10.55
CA ASN A 14 -18.96 0.50 11.58
C ASN A 14 -18.48 0.81 13.00
N GLY A 15 -17.27 1.37 13.16
CA GLY A 15 -16.63 1.58 14.45
C GLY A 15 -16.17 0.27 15.10
N LEU A 16 -15.50 0.42 16.25
CA LEU A 16 -15.13 -0.69 17.13
C LEU A 16 -15.58 -0.36 18.56
N PRO A 17 -16.03 -1.36 19.36
CA PRO A 17 -16.39 -1.13 20.75
C PRO A 17 -15.22 -0.50 21.53
N GLY A 18 -15.48 0.64 22.19
CA GLY A 18 -14.47 1.35 22.98
C GLY A 18 -13.47 2.20 22.17
N VAL A 19 -13.65 2.33 20.84
CA VAL A 19 -12.82 3.19 19.99
C VAL A 19 -13.68 4.31 19.40
N GLU A 20 -13.50 5.53 19.90
CA GLU A 20 -14.27 6.70 19.47
C GLU A 20 -13.77 7.27 18.13
N ASP A 21 -12.45 7.29 17.90
CA ASP A 21 -11.87 7.74 16.63
C ASP A 21 -12.12 6.69 15.54
N LYS A 22 -12.99 7.02 14.57
CA LYS A 22 -13.30 6.15 13.44
C LYS A 22 -12.07 5.83 12.57
N VAL A 23 -11.12 6.77 12.44
CA VAL A 23 -9.89 6.52 11.67
C VAL A 23 -9.06 5.46 12.38
N GLU A 24 -8.95 5.55 13.71
CA GLU A 24 -8.29 4.53 14.53
C GLU A 24 -9.01 3.18 14.44
N ALA A 25 -10.34 3.15 14.51
CA ALA A 25 -11.12 1.92 14.34
C ALA A 25 -10.84 1.23 12.99
N GLY A 26 -10.71 2.01 11.91
CA GLY A 26 -10.31 1.50 10.60
C GLY A 26 -8.89 0.93 10.59
N LEU A 27 -7.92 1.62 11.19
CA LEU A 27 -6.53 1.18 11.28
C LEU A 27 -6.39 -0.11 12.10
N ILE A 28 -7.05 -0.21 13.26
CA ILE A 28 -7.08 -1.41 14.09
C ILE A 28 -7.66 -2.59 13.29
N THR A 29 -8.80 -2.40 12.63
CA THR A 29 -9.44 -3.45 11.81
C THR A 29 -8.52 -3.93 10.68
N GLN A 30 -7.79 -3.01 10.04
CA GLN A 30 -6.80 -3.33 9.01
C GLN A 30 -5.64 -4.16 9.58
N VAL A 31 -5.08 -3.75 10.71
CA VAL A 31 -3.97 -4.45 11.39
C VAL A 31 -4.40 -5.85 11.83
N GLU A 32 -5.57 -5.99 12.45
CA GLU A 32 -6.11 -7.29 12.84
C GLU A 32 -6.35 -8.20 11.64
N THR A 33 -6.86 -7.66 10.53
CA THR A 33 -7.08 -8.43 9.31
C THR A 33 -5.75 -8.93 8.74
N ILE A 34 -4.71 -8.09 8.72
CA ILE A 34 -3.36 -8.52 8.28
C ILE A 34 -2.84 -9.60 9.23
N SER A 35 -2.96 -9.43 10.55
CA SER A 35 -2.55 -10.44 11.53
C SER A 35 -3.26 -11.77 11.30
N LYS A 36 -4.58 -11.77 11.09
CA LYS A 36 -5.37 -12.97 10.75
C LYS A 36 -4.90 -13.63 9.46
N VAL A 37 -4.64 -12.84 8.41
CA VAL A 37 -4.08 -13.35 7.14
C VAL A 37 -2.70 -13.99 7.36
N LEU A 38 -1.88 -13.44 8.25
CA LEU A 38 -0.57 -14.01 8.61
C LEU A 38 -0.68 -15.17 9.63
N GLY A 39 -1.88 -15.71 9.90
CA GLY A 39 -2.07 -16.81 10.85
C GLY A 39 -1.88 -16.37 12.31
N GLY A 40 -2.31 -15.16 12.64
CA GLY A 40 -2.26 -14.59 13.99
C GLY A 40 -0.85 -14.17 14.42
N VAL A 41 0.02 -13.79 13.47
CA VAL A 41 1.30 -13.16 13.83
C VAL A 41 1.00 -11.79 14.45
N PRO A 42 1.53 -11.49 15.65
CA PRO A 42 1.24 -10.22 16.31
C PRO A 42 1.88 -9.06 15.55
N ILE A 43 1.09 -8.02 15.30
CA ILE A 43 1.55 -6.76 14.72
C ILE A 43 1.50 -5.73 15.84
N HIS A 44 2.67 -5.44 16.41
CA HIS A 44 2.79 -4.58 17.59
C HIS A 44 2.59 -3.10 17.26
N PHE A 45 3.09 -2.68 16.10
CA PHE A 45 3.09 -1.28 15.69
C PHE A 45 2.71 -1.12 14.23
N TYR A 46 2.09 0.01 13.91
CA TYR A 46 1.78 0.41 12.55
C TYR A 46 2.21 1.85 12.30
N VAL A 47 2.46 2.16 11.03
CA VAL A 47 2.54 3.54 10.55
C VAL A 47 1.64 3.61 9.32
N SER A 48 0.69 4.55 9.34
CA SER A 48 -0.12 4.93 8.19
C SER A 48 0.30 6.32 7.77
N VAL A 49 0.58 6.51 6.48
CA VAL A 49 1.02 7.79 5.91
C VAL A 49 0.17 8.14 4.71
N ASP A 50 -0.20 9.42 4.61
CA ASP A 50 -0.74 9.97 3.39
C ASP A 50 0.37 10.21 2.36
N MET A 51 0.00 10.21 1.08
CA MET A 51 0.97 10.40 0.00
C MET A 51 1.69 11.75 0.07
N GLU A 52 1.03 12.78 0.61
CA GLU A 52 1.66 14.09 0.82
C GLU A 52 2.79 14.02 1.86
N ALA A 53 2.61 13.26 2.95
CA ALA A 53 3.68 13.02 3.90
C ALA A 53 4.86 12.29 3.25
N VAL A 54 4.61 11.31 2.36
CA VAL A 54 5.69 10.60 1.66
C VAL A 54 6.51 11.57 0.82
N LYS A 55 5.87 12.46 0.05
CA LYS A 55 6.54 13.49 -0.75
C LYS A 55 7.39 14.39 0.15
N GLU A 56 6.81 14.94 1.20
CA GLU A 56 7.48 15.86 2.12
C GLU A 56 8.65 15.19 2.85
N ILE A 57 8.52 13.93 3.29
CA ILE A 57 9.61 13.15 3.88
C ILE A 57 10.76 13.03 2.88
N VAL A 58 10.48 12.64 1.64
CA VAL A 58 11.52 12.47 0.62
C VAL A 58 12.23 13.80 0.35
N ASP A 59 11.50 14.91 0.27
CA ASP A 59 12.07 16.24 0.04
C ASP A 59 12.94 16.71 1.22
N ILE A 60 12.47 16.58 2.46
CA ILE A 60 13.25 16.94 3.66
C ILE A 60 14.50 16.08 3.77
N MET A 61 14.38 14.78 3.46
CA MET A 61 15.52 13.86 3.43
C MET A 61 16.43 14.09 2.22
N GLY A 62 16.10 15.06 1.35
CA GLY A 62 16.94 15.58 0.28
C GLY A 62 16.90 14.72 -0.99
N GLY A 63 15.81 14.02 -1.25
CA GLY A 63 15.56 13.19 -2.43
C GLY A 63 16.27 11.83 -2.41
N VAL A 64 15.95 10.99 -3.40
CA VAL A 64 16.48 9.62 -3.54
C VAL A 64 17.07 9.44 -4.93
N TRP A 65 18.33 9.06 -5.04
CA TRP A 65 18.91 8.62 -6.30
C TRP A 65 18.44 7.23 -6.66
N TYR A 66 17.90 7.03 -7.85
CA TYR A 66 17.32 5.75 -8.25
C TYR A 66 17.44 5.54 -9.75
N ASP A 67 17.72 4.31 -10.16
CA ASP A 67 17.69 3.89 -11.57
C ASP A 67 16.27 3.50 -11.95
N VAL A 68 15.56 4.42 -12.58
CA VAL A 68 14.17 4.23 -12.97
C VAL A 68 14.13 3.26 -14.16
N PRO A 69 13.50 2.07 -14.03
CA PRO A 69 13.60 1.01 -15.05
C PRO A 69 12.92 1.33 -16.38
N LYS A 70 11.92 2.23 -16.36
CA LYS A 70 11.15 2.64 -17.54
C LYS A 70 10.51 4.01 -17.32
N ASP A 71 10.17 4.69 -18.41
CA ASP A 71 9.43 5.94 -18.37
C ASP A 71 8.11 5.77 -17.60
N VAL A 72 7.85 6.73 -16.72
CA VAL A 72 6.60 6.87 -15.99
C VAL A 72 5.82 7.99 -16.65
N THR A 73 4.62 7.69 -17.14
CA THR A 73 3.72 8.68 -17.74
C THR A 73 2.41 8.74 -16.98
N ASP A 74 1.67 9.83 -17.11
CA ASP A 74 0.27 9.87 -16.72
C ASP A 74 -0.64 9.12 -17.74
N TRP A 75 -1.95 9.23 -17.54
CA TRP A 75 -2.94 8.59 -18.41
C TRP A 75 -2.96 9.20 -19.82
N ASN A 76 -2.70 10.49 -19.92
CA ASN A 76 -2.62 11.23 -21.19
C ASN A 76 -1.29 10.99 -21.92
N GLY A 77 -0.37 10.24 -21.31
CA GLY A 77 0.92 9.90 -21.92
C GLY A 77 2.01 10.95 -21.73
N ARG A 78 1.75 11.99 -20.92
CA ARG A 78 2.78 12.96 -20.56
C ARG A 78 3.82 12.31 -19.66
N LEU A 79 5.09 12.53 -19.97
CA LEU A 79 6.22 12.03 -19.19
C LEU A 79 6.25 12.71 -17.81
N LEU A 80 6.25 11.90 -16.76
CA LEU A 80 6.35 12.33 -15.36
C LEU A 80 7.76 12.07 -14.79
N VAL A 81 8.33 10.91 -15.10
CA VAL A 81 9.68 10.51 -14.69
C VAL A 81 10.32 9.74 -15.84
N GLY A 82 11.47 10.20 -16.32
CA GLY A 82 12.22 9.49 -17.37
C GLY A 82 12.85 8.20 -16.86
N LYS A 83 13.15 7.26 -17.75
CA LYS A 83 14.00 6.11 -17.47
C LYS A 83 15.43 6.56 -17.13
N GLY A 84 16.10 5.79 -16.28
CA GLY A 84 17.53 5.91 -15.98
C GLY A 84 17.83 6.45 -14.59
N TYR A 85 19.12 6.47 -14.27
CA TYR A 85 19.63 6.93 -12.99
C TYR A 85 19.48 8.43 -12.82
N GLN A 86 18.67 8.83 -11.85
CA GLN A 86 18.41 10.24 -11.56
C GLN A 86 18.04 10.44 -10.10
N LYS A 87 18.02 11.71 -9.66
CA LYS A 87 17.52 12.09 -8.36
C LYS A 87 16.01 12.30 -8.43
N LEU A 88 15.28 11.55 -7.62
CA LEU A 88 13.84 11.68 -7.41
C LEU A 88 13.61 12.58 -6.19
N ASP A 89 13.04 13.76 -6.44
CA ASP A 89 12.37 14.57 -5.42
C ASP A 89 11.05 13.89 -4.99
N GLY A 90 10.38 14.44 -3.97
CA GLY A 90 9.16 13.86 -3.42
C GLY A 90 8.06 13.65 -4.46
N LEU A 91 7.92 14.57 -5.42
CA LEU A 91 6.92 14.49 -6.47
C LEU A 91 7.25 13.35 -7.47
N LYS A 92 8.48 13.28 -7.97
CA LYS A 92 8.92 12.20 -8.87
C LYS A 92 8.93 10.84 -8.18
N PHE A 93 9.32 10.80 -6.90
CA PHE A 93 9.24 9.60 -6.07
C PHE A 93 7.80 9.10 -6.00
N MET A 94 6.84 9.99 -5.70
CA MET A 94 5.42 9.66 -5.65
C MET A 94 4.91 9.15 -7.01
N TYR A 95 5.25 9.81 -8.12
CA TYR A 95 4.86 9.34 -9.45
C TYR A 95 5.40 7.94 -9.75
N PHE A 96 6.65 7.66 -9.37
CA PHE A 96 7.25 6.35 -9.55
C PHE A 96 6.51 5.26 -8.76
N ILE A 97 6.27 5.46 -7.45
CA ILE A 97 5.63 4.43 -6.60
C ILE A 97 4.15 4.20 -6.95
N ARG A 98 3.47 5.19 -7.53
CA ARG A 98 2.05 5.08 -7.95
C ARG A 98 1.90 4.42 -9.32
N SER A 99 2.95 4.43 -10.15
CA SER A 99 2.90 3.95 -11.52
C SER A 99 2.50 2.48 -11.61
N ARG A 100 1.44 2.22 -12.39
CA ARG A 100 0.99 0.88 -12.78
C ARG A 100 1.04 0.65 -14.29
N LYS A 101 1.07 1.72 -15.10
CA LYS A 101 0.88 1.66 -16.55
C LYS A 101 1.89 0.69 -17.18
N GLY A 102 1.39 -0.28 -17.94
CA GLY A 102 2.23 -1.33 -18.55
C GLY A 102 2.96 -2.24 -17.55
N SER A 103 2.38 -2.50 -16.37
CA SER A 103 2.93 -3.43 -15.38
C SER A 103 1.83 -4.05 -14.50
N SER A 104 2.14 -5.17 -13.83
CA SER A 104 1.24 -5.77 -12.84
C SER A 104 1.43 -5.16 -11.45
N ASP A 105 0.46 -5.33 -10.55
CA ASP A 105 0.60 -4.90 -9.16
C ASP A 105 1.78 -5.55 -8.44
N ARG A 106 2.14 -6.78 -8.83
CA ARG A 106 3.34 -7.45 -8.31
C ARG A 106 4.61 -6.68 -8.68
N VAL A 107 4.70 -6.19 -9.91
CA VAL A 107 5.83 -5.37 -10.35
C VAL A 107 5.83 -4.02 -9.62
N ARG A 108 4.66 -3.40 -9.45
CA ARG A 108 4.56 -2.16 -8.66
C ARG A 108 5.00 -2.36 -7.20
N ALA A 109 4.56 -3.44 -6.55
CA ALA A 109 4.97 -3.76 -5.19
C ALA A 109 6.49 -4.00 -5.10
N ALA A 110 7.07 -4.70 -6.07
CA ALA A 110 8.52 -4.88 -6.16
C ALA A 110 9.27 -3.55 -6.34
N ASN A 111 8.77 -2.65 -7.19
CA ASN A 111 9.34 -1.31 -7.37
C ASN A 111 9.27 -0.48 -6.09
N GLN A 112 8.13 -0.50 -5.38
CA GLN A 112 7.96 0.18 -4.10
C GLN A 112 8.94 -0.36 -3.04
N GLN A 113 9.07 -1.68 -2.94
CA GLN A 113 10.02 -2.33 -2.04
C GLN A 113 11.48 -1.98 -2.37
N ALA A 114 11.84 -1.97 -3.66
CA ALA A 114 13.18 -1.66 -4.12
C ALA A 114 13.56 -0.20 -3.84
N ILE A 115 12.68 0.76 -4.16
CA ILE A 115 12.96 2.18 -3.94
C ILE A 115 12.96 2.55 -2.46
N LEU A 116 12.12 1.91 -1.62
CA LEU A 116 12.17 2.10 -0.16
C LEU A 116 13.49 1.59 0.43
N LYS A 117 13.99 0.44 -0.04
CA LYS A 117 15.32 -0.08 0.36
C LYS A 117 16.45 0.86 -0.09
N ALA A 118 16.37 1.39 -1.31
CA ALA A 118 17.34 2.35 -1.83
C ALA A 118 17.32 3.66 -1.02
N ALA A 119 16.14 4.19 -0.71
CA ALA A 119 15.95 5.38 0.12
C ALA A 119 16.52 5.18 1.52
N PHE A 120 16.18 4.06 2.18
CA PHE A 120 16.73 3.70 3.48
C PHE A 120 18.26 3.67 3.48
N SER A 121 18.86 3.01 2.49
CA SER A 121 20.32 2.90 2.37
C SER A 121 20.99 4.26 2.21
N GLN A 122 20.46 5.11 1.33
CA GLN A 122 21.00 6.46 1.10
C GLN A 122 20.84 7.36 2.34
N PHE A 123 19.67 7.33 2.98
CA PHE A 123 19.42 8.10 4.19
C PHE A 123 20.30 7.64 5.34
N LYS A 124 20.58 6.34 5.46
CA LYS A 124 21.52 5.81 6.44
C LYS A 124 22.94 6.28 6.16
N GLN A 125 23.43 6.14 4.92
CA GLN A 125 24.79 6.56 4.52
C GLN A 125 25.02 8.05 4.71
N ALA A 126 24.01 8.87 4.46
CA ALA A 126 24.06 10.32 4.68
C ALA A 126 23.82 10.73 6.15
N ASN A 127 23.74 9.77 7.08
CA ASN A 127 23.42 9.98 8.49
C ASN A 127 22.12 10.78 8.72
N LYS A 128 21.15 10.66 7.80
CA LYS A 128 19.90 11.42 7.84
C LYS A 128 18.81 10.76 8.67
N LEU A 129 18.91 9.46 8.94
CA LEU A 129 17.93 8.73 9.76
C LEU A 129 17.82 9.29 11.19
N ILE A 130 18.84 10.02 11.68
CA ILE A 130 18.76 10.74 12.97
C ILE A 130 17.73 11.88 12.97
N TYR A 131 17.40 12.43 11.80
CA TYR A 131 16.38 13.47 11.64
C TYR A 131 14.98 12.91 11.42
N ALA A 132 14.85 11.61 11.10
CA ALA A 132 13.56 10.98 10.84
C ALA A 132 12.52 11.19 11.96
N PRO A 133 12.88 11.16 13.27
CA PRO A 133 11.95 11.49 14.34
C PRO A 133 11.41 12.92 14.26
N GLN A 134 12.25 13.91 13.97
CA GLN A 134 11.82 15.30 13.84
C GLN A 134 10.87 15.48 12.65
N VAL A 135 11.20 14.86 11.51
CA VAL A 135 10.34 14.87 10.32
C VAL A 135 9.00 14.22 10.62
N PHE A 136 9.02 13.05 11.24
CA PHE A 136 7.83 12.28 11.59
C PHE A 136 6.90 13.05 12.55
N LEU A 137 7.47 13.69 13.58
CA LEU A 137 6.71 14.47 14.56
C LEU A 137 6.19 15.81 13.99
N GLY A 138 6.77 16.30 12.88
CA GLY A 138 6.25 17.47 12.17
C GLY A 138 4.97 17.16 11.35
N MET A 139 4.70 15.89 11.05
CA MET A 139 3.67 15.46 10.09
C MET A 139 2.45 14.81 10.75
N THR A 140 2.09 15.21 11.96
CA THR A 140 1.04 14.56 12.79
C THR A 140 -0.35 14.51 12.14
N ARG A 141 -0.65 15.39 11.16
CA ARG A 141 -1.92 15.36 10.42
C ARG A 141 -1.96 14.28 9.34
N ASN A 142 -0.82 13.99 8.73
CA ASN A 142 -0.69 13.11 7.55
C ASN A 142 -0.06 11.76 7.91
N VAL A 143 0.24 11.54 9.19
CA VAL A 143 0.87 10.33 9.73
C VAL A 143 0.11 9.88 10.97
N ARG A 144 -0.32 8.61 10.98
CA ARG A 144 -0.95 7.96 12.14
C ARG A 144 -0.11 6.75 12.57
N THR A 145 0.12 6.62 13.86
CA THR A 145 0.89 5.52 14.45
C THR A 145 0.46 5.29 15.88
N ASN A 146 0.71 4.08 16.39
CA ASN A 146 0.64 3.74 17.81
C ASN A 146 2.04 3.68 18.47
N LEU A 147 3.08 4.14 17.79
CA LEU A 147 4.42 4.30 18.36
C LEU A 147 4.48 5.56 19.22
N SER A 148 5.04 5.42 20.42
CA SER A 148 5.48 6.56 21.24
C SER A 148 6.71 7.25 20.65
N ILE A 149 6.96 8.49 21.07
CA ILE A 149 8.13 9.26 20.66
C ILE A 149 9.42 8.52 21.03
N GLU A 150 9.47 7.95 22.23
CA GLU A 150 10.60 7.18 22.75
C GLU A 150 10.87 5.96 21.88
N GLN A 151 9.82 5.25 21.45
CA GLN A 151 9.95 4.12 20.53
C GLN A 151 10.45 4.56 19.15
N ILE A 152 9.96 5.69 18.62
CA ILE A 152 10.44 6.24 17.34
C ILE A 152 11.93 6.57 17.42
N LEU A 153 12.36 7.27 18.48
CA LEU A 153 13.77 7.61 18.72
C LEU A 153 14.65 6.36 18.88
N ALA A 154 14.17 5.36 19.63
CA ALA A 154 14.87 4.10 19.81
C ALA A 154 15.02 3.33 18.48
N LEU A 155 13.96 3.26 17.67
CA LEU A 155 13.98 2.63 16.35
C LEU A 155 14.92 3.36 15.38
N ALA A 156 14.93 4.70 15.37
CA ALA A 156 15.86 5.48 14.56
C ALA A 156 17.32 5.21 14.93
N ARG A 157 17.62 5.13 16.24
CA ARG A 157 18.95 4.74 16.74
C ARG A 157 19.30 3.30 16.35
N PHE A 158 18.37 2.37 16.48
CA PHE A 158 18.59 0.98 16.09
C PHE A 158 18.86 0.84 14.59
N ALA A 159 18.07 1.51 13.76
CA ALA A 159 18.22 1.53 12.31
C ALA A 159 19.59 2.09 11.88
N THR A 160 20.05 3.17 12.51
CA THR A 160 21.37 3.75 12.22
C THR A 160 22.52 2.85 12.66
N GLN A 161 22.43 2.23 13.84
CA GLN A 161 23.56 1.52 14.45
C GLN A 161 23.64 0.03 14.14
N LYS A 162 22.51 -0.63 13.87
CA LYS A 162 22.42 -2.11 13.88
C LYS A 162 21.91 -2.72 12.58
N ILE A 163 21.13 -1.99 11.79
CA ILE A 163 20.51 -2.54 10.57
C ILE A 163 21.40 -2.32 9.37
N ASP A 164 21.99 -3.37 8.82
CA ASP A 164 22.57 -3.29 7.48
C ASP A 164 21.45 -3.26 6.43
N SER A 165 21.50 -2.31 5.50
CA SER A 165 20.56 -2.23 4.39
C SER A 165 20.48 -3.54 3.63
N ASP A 166 21.60 -4.24 3.44
CA ASP A 166 21.63 -5.48 2.68
C ASP A 166 20.91 -6.63 3.39
N SER A 167 20.81 -6.57 4.72
CA SER A 167 20.07 -7.54 5.54
C SER A 167 18.54 -7.39 5.45
N ILE A 168 18.03 -6.32 4.82
CA ILE A 168 16.58 -6.12 4.66
C ILE A 168 16.05 -7.02 3.54
N SER A 169 15.25 -8.01 3.91
CA SER A 169 14.53 -8.89 2.98
C SER A 169 13.11 -8.39 2.73
N ASN A 170 12.67 -8.46 1.47
CA ASN A 170 11.32 -8.12 1.06
C ASN A 170 10.57 -9.37 0.61
N ASN A 171 9.30 -9.49 1.00
CA ASN A 171 8.45 -10.62 0.64
C ASN A 171 7.10 -10.13 0.15
N THR A 172 6.47 -10.90 -0.75
CA THR A 172 5.10 -10.67 -1.21
C THR A 172 4.34 -11.98 -1.11
N LEU A 173 3.12 -11.93 -0.55
CA LEU A 173 2.26 -13.10 -0.48
C LEU A 173 1.92 -13.59 -1.90
N ALA A 174 2.14 -14.88 -2.13
CA ALA A 174 1.81 -15.50 -3.39
C ALA A 174 0.30 -15.73 -3.53
N GLY A 175 -0.17 -15.73 -4.78
CA GLY A 175 -1.58 -15.82 -5.11
C GLY A 175 -1.81 -15.58 -6.59
N ARG A 176 -3.09 -15.49 -6.97
CA ARG A 176 -3.51 -15.30 -8.36
C ARG A 176 -4.69 -14.35 -8.45
N TYR A 177 -4.82 -13.69 -9.60
CA TYR A 177 -5.98 -12.85 -9.88
C TYR A 177 -7.12 -13.69 -10.41
N GLU A 178 -8.30 -13.51 -9.83
CA GLU A 178 -9.56 -14.04 -10.35
C GLU A 178 -10.65 -12.98 -10.21
N SER A 179 -11.61 -13.00 -11.14
CA SER A 179 -12.79 -12.15 -11.07
C SER A 179 -14.00 -12.99 -10.73
N GLY A 180 -14.84 -12.50 -9.83
CA GLY A 180 -16.05 -13.22 -9.42
C GLY A 180 -16.84 -12.46 -8.37
N GLY A 181 -17.97 -13.03 -7.97
CA GLY A 181 -18.82 -12.50 -6.92
C GLY A 181 -18.38 -12.93 -5.53
N ILE A 182 -18.82 -12.18 -4.52
CA ILE A 182 -18.86 -12.64 -3.12
C ILE A 182 -20.27 -12.40 -2.58
N PRO A 183 -20.77 -13.19 -1.60
CA PRO A 183 -22.07 -12.95 -1.00
C PRO A 183 -22.23 -11.51 -0.52
N GLY A 184 -23.35 -10.87 -0.87
CA GLY A 184 -23.66 -9.49 -0.46
C GLY A 184 -23.13 -8.38 -1.37
N ARG A 185 -22.31 -8.68 -2.40
CA ARG A 185 -21.96 -7.69 -3.43
C ARG A 185 -22.84 -7.83 -4.67
N ARG A 186 -23.19 -6.69 -5.25
CA ARG A 186 -24.02 -6.58 -6.48
C ARG A 186 -23.23 -6.79 -7.77
N GLU A 187 -21.91 -6.71 -7.70
CA GLU A 187 -21.03 -6.79 -8.87
C GLU A 187 -19.87 -7.75 -8.64
N SER A 188 -19.39 -8.34 -9.74
CA SER A 188 -18.16 -9.12 -9.74
C SER A 188 -16.96 -8.19 -9.76
N LEU A 189 -15.97 -8.47 -8.92
CA LEU A 189 -14.76 -7.67 -8.82
C LEU A 189 -13.53 -8.54 -9.02
N PRO A 190 -12.39 -7.95 -9.42
CA PRO A 190 -11.12 -8.65 -9.42
C PRO A 190 -10.59 -8.79 -7.98
N TYR A 191 -10.24 -10.01 -7.58
CA TYR A 191 -9.63 -10.36 -6.30
C TYR A 191 -8.27 -11.00 -6.49
N TYR A 192 -7.39 -10.81 -5.51
CA TYR A 192 -6.14 -11.55 -5.41
C TYR A 192 -6.32 -12.69 -4.41
N LEU A 193 -6.50 -13.90 -4.90
CA LEU A 193 -6.72 -15.09 -4.09
C LEU A 193 -5.37 -15.64 -3.61
N LEU A 194 -5.22 -15.79 -2.29
CA LEU A 194 -3.95 -16.20 -1.69
C LEU A 194 -3.66 -17.68 -1.95
N ASP A 195 -2.39 -17.97 -2.20
CA ASP A 195 -1.87 -19.34 -2.20
C ASP A 195 -1.57 -19.73 -0.75
N HIS A 196 -2.54 -20.38 -0.11
CA HIS A 196 -2.49 -20.72 1.32
C HIS A 196 -1.29 -21.61 1.69
N PRO A 197 -0.94 -22.69 0.94
CA PRO A 197 0.29 -23.44 1.21
C PRO A 197 1.57 -22.58 1.15
N LYS A 198 1.70 -21.68 0.17
CA LYS A 198 2.86 -20.77 0.10
C LYS A 198 2.86 -19.73 1.22
N ARG A 199 1.68 -19.23 1.61
CA ARG A 199 1.50 -18.32 2.75
C ARG A 199 2.02 -18.96 4.04
N VAL A 200 1.65 -20.22 4.31
CA VAL A 200 2.10 -20.96 5.51
C VAL A 200 3.63 -21.04 5.53
N LYS A 201 4.24 -21.50 4.43
CA LYS A 201 5.70 -21.60 4.31
C LYS A 201 6.38 -20.25 4.53
N LEU A 202 5.81 -19.17 3.99
CA LEU A 202 6.36 -17.83 4.19
C LEU A 202 6.29 -17.41 5.66
N VAL A 203 5.17 -17.67 6.33
CA VAL A 203 4.98 -17.33 7.76
C VAL A 203 5.96 -18.12 8.64
N GLU A 204 6.14 -19.41 8.35
CA GLU A 204 7.11 -20.26 9.03
C GLU A 204 8.55 -19.76 8.81
N ASN A 205 8.92 -19.42 7.57
CA ASN A 205 10.28 -18.96 7.25
C ASN A 205 10.63 -17.63 7.93
N ILE A 206 9.67 -16.70 8.06
CA ILE A 206 9.94 -15.36 8.61
C ILE A 206 9.80 -15.35 10.14
N TRP A 207 8.79 -16.00 10.69
CA TRP A 207 8.44 -15.92 12.12
C TRP A 207 8.63 -17.23 12.89
N GLY A 208 9.04 -18.31 12.25
CA GLY A 208 9.15 -19.64 12.88
C GLY A 208 7.81 -20.21 13.34
N LYS A 209 6.69 -19.63 12.88
CA LYS A 209 5.35 -19.96 13.34
C LYS A 209 4.68 -20.95 12.39
N VAL A 210 4.32 -22.11 12.92
CA VAL A 210 3.50 -23.09 12.20
C VAL A 210 2.05 -22.61 12.21
N VAL A 211 1.47 -22.46 11.02
CA VAL A 211 0.09 -22.02 10.83
C VAL A 211 -0.62 -22.94 9.86
N GLU A 212 -1.91 -23.16 10.04
CA GLU A 212 -2.67 -23.97 9.08
C GLU A 212 -2.93 -23.18 7.79
N PRO A 213 -2.91 -23.83 6.61
CA PRO A 213 -3.18 -23.16 5.34
C PRO A 213 -4.59 -22.55 5.32
N GLY A 214 -5.58 -23.16 5.97
CA GLY A 214 -6.97 -22.79 5.79
C GLY A 214 -7.50 -23.23 4.42
N PRO A 215 -8.81 -23.19 4.21
CA PRO A 215 -9.42 -23.62 2.95
C PRO A 215 -9.06 -22.66 1.81
N PRO A 216 -8.97 -23.15 0.56
CA PRO A 216 -8.81 -22.30 -0.62
C PRO A 216 -9.86 -21.19 -0.66
N ASP A 217 -9.46 -19.99 -1.08
CA ASP A 217 -10.42 -18.92 -1.33
C ASP A 217 -11.21 -19.22 -2.61
N THR A 218 -12.53 -19.10 -2.52
CA THR A 218 -13.47 -19.36 -3.61
C THR A 218 -14.29 -18.11 -3.88
N LEU A 219 -14.48 -17.79 -5.16
CA LEU A 219 -15.41 -16.76 -5.61
C LEU A 219 -16.69 -17.42 -6.14
N LEU A 220 -17.81 -16.71 -6.01
CA LEU A 220 -19.00 -17.05 -6.77
C LEU A 220 -18.72 -16.81 -8.26
N PRO A 221 -19.38 -17.54 -9.17
CA PRO A 221 -19.31 -17.26 -10.60
C PRO A 221 -19.57 -15.77 -10.88
N PRO A 222 -18.99 -15.21 -11.96
CA PRO A 222 -19.26 -13.84 -12.34
C PRO A 222 -20.77 -13.62 -12.44
N LEU A 223 -21.27 -12.66 -11.67
CA LEU A 223 -22.63 -12.16 -11.83
C LEU A 223 -22.79 -11.70 -13.28
N LYS A 224 -23.86 -12.17 -13.95
CA LYS A 224 -24.22 -11.64 -15.27
C LYS A 224 -24.39 -10.14 -15.13
N LYS A 225 -23.80 -9.35 -16.02
CA LYS A 225 -24.23 -7.95 -16.17
C LYS A 225 -25.71 -8.04 -16.54
N GLU A 226 -26.59 -7.50 -15.72
CA GLU A 226 -27.95 -7.24 -16.15
C GLU A 226 -27.81 -6.27 -17.33
N ASP A 227 -28.25 -6.68 -18.51
CA ASP A 227 -28.43 -5.75 -19.62
C ASP A 227 -29.36 -4.65 -19.10
N PRO A 228 -29.05 -3.35 -19.31
CA PRO A 228 -29.99 -2.31 -18.93
C PRO A 228 -31.29 -2.61 -19.67
N GLU A 229 -32.39 -2.78 -18.92
CA GLU A 229 -33.72 -2.92 -19.50
C GLU A 229 -33.88 -1.79 -20.52
N THR A 230 -34.07 -2.18 -21.78
CA THR A 230 -34.30 -1.25 -22.89
C THR A 230 -35.58 -0.49 -22.61
N GLU A 231 -35.48 0.68 -21.99
CA GLU A 231 -36.51 1.71 -22.14
C GLU A 231 -36.50 2.17 -23.61
N PRO A 232 -37.66 2.19 -24.29
CA PRO A 232 -37.73 2.65 -25.67
C PRO A 232 -37.65 4.18 -25.70
N GLY A 233 -36.47 4.71 -25.99
CA GLY A 233 -36.32 6.06 -26.55
C GLY A 233 -35.33 6.97 -25.80
N ALA A 234 -34.06 6.88 -26.17
CA ALA A 234 -33.16 8.03 -26.16
C ALA A 234 -32.11 7.83 -27.26
N GLY A 235 -31.84 8.88 -28.04
CA GLY A 235 -30.96 8.90 -29.20
C GLY A 235 -29.47 8.74 -28.87
N PRO A 236 -28.58 8.99 -29.85
CA PRO A 236 -27.22 8.47 -29.85
C PRO A 236 -26.38 8.98 -28.68
N SER A 237 -25.51 8.07 -28.24
CA SER A 237 -24.55 8.18 -27.15
C SER A 237 -23.57 9.35 -27.28
N ASP A 238 -23.61 10.26 -26.31
CA ASP A 238 -22.47 11.09 -25.94
C ASP A 238 -21.92 10.57 -24.59
N GLU A 239 -20.68 10.08 -24.60
CA GLU A 239 -19.93 9.79 -23.37
C GLU A 239 -19.63 11.11 -22.63
N PRO A 240 -19.96 11.24 -21.33
CA PRO A 240 -19.35 12.28 -20.49
C PRO A 240 -18.10 11.72 -19.83
N SER A 241 -16.96 12.24 -20.28
CA SER A 241 -15.67 12.19 -19.61
C SER A 241 -15.68 13.10 -18.37
N GLU A 242 -16.00 12.58 -17.18
CA GLU A 242 -15.79 13.34 -15.93
C GLU A 242 -15.30 12.43 -14.80
N LEU A 243 -13.98 12.35 -14.66
CA LEU A 243 -13.28 12.10 -13.39
C LEU A 243 -12.11 13.10 -13.31
N GLU A 244 -12.45 14.38 -13.38
CA GLU A 244 -11.64 15.50 -12.90
C GLU A 244 -12.36 16.09 -11.69
N ASP A 245 -11.80 15.85 -10.50
CA ASP A 245 -11.66 16.82 -9.41
C ASP A 245 -11.37 16.08 -8.10
N PHE A 246 -10.11 15.70 -7.95
CA PHE A 246 -9.44 15.70 -6.66
C PHE A 246 -7.95 15.67 -6.97
N LEU A 247 -7.33 16.85 -6.97
CA LEU A 247 -5.88 17.15 -6.90
C LEU A 247 -5.50 18.34 -7.79
N LEU A 248 -6.17 19.48 -7.63
CA LEU A 248 -5.58 20.79 -7.91
C LEU A 248 -6.16 21.76 -6.90
N GLU A 249 -5.31 22.26 -5.99
CA GLU A 249 -5.11 23.68 -5.76
C GLU A 249 -3.96 23.88 -4.75
N PRO A 250 -3.32 25.06 -4.76
CA PRO A 250 -1.85 25.23 -4.86
C PRO A 250 -1.03 24.99 -3.59
#